data_AF-A0A7J8G4Y2-F1
#
_entry.id   AF-A0A7J8G4Y2-F1
#
_cell.length_a   1.000
_cell.length_b   1.000
_cell.length_c   1.000
_cell.angle_alpha   90.00
_cell.angle_beta   90.00
_cell.angle_gamma   90.00
#
_symmetry.space_group_name_H-M   'P 1'
#
loop_
_entity.id
_entity.type
_entity.pdbx_description
1 polymer ?
#
loop_
_entity_poly.entity_id
_entity_poly.type
_entity_poly.pdbx_seq_one_letter_code
_entity_poly.pdbx_strand_id
1 'polypeptide(L)'
;MEASNGQEGEGDKPLEKVTDVPCLERTPITVPPGDSLVRHAKGLDQDTFKICKEYLRPLKKFLRKLHLPKDLPQKKRLKYMKQSLVVLGDHINTFLQHCCRTWEINHWKKMLWRFVSLFSELEAKELRRLYKYTKSNQNAKLLIL
;
A
#
# COMPACT_ATOMS: atom_id res chain seq x y z
N MET A 1 -14.49 52.78 53.73
CA MET A 1 -14.64 51.97 52.51
C MET A 1 -13.32 52.02 51.76
N GLU A 2 -12.90 50.85 51.31
CA GLU A 2 -11.62 50.40 50.74
C GLU A 2 -11.03 51.38 49.71
N ALA A 3 -9.77 51.82 49.84
CA ALA A 3 -8.47 51.18 49.58
C ALA A 3 -7.91 51.47 48.16
N SER A 4 -6.90 52.35 48.15
CA SER A 4 -5.68 52.47 47.31
C SER A 4 -5.68 51.98 45.85
N ASN A 5 -5.37 52.85 44.87
CA ASN A 5 -4.02 53.31 44.44
C ASN A 5 -3.25 52.17 43.73
N GLY A 6 -2.66 52.28 42.55
CA GLY A 6 -2.35 53.40 41.68
C GLY A 6 -1.66 52.85 40.42
N GLN A 7 -1.33 53.79 39.54
CA GLN A 7 -0.76 53.72 38.20
C GLN A 7 0.74 53.34 38.17
N GLU A 8 1.19 52.62 37.13
CA GLU A 8 2.51 52.69 36.46
C GLU A 8 2.58 51.50 35.46
N GLY A 9 3.22 51.54 34.30
CA GLY A 9 4.34 52.34 33.83
C GLY A 9 5.12 51.40 32.90
N GLU A 10 5.20 51.75 31.63
CA GLU A 10 5.79 50.96 30.54
C GLU A 10 7.33 51.00 30.60
N GLY A 11 7.98 49.84 30.48
CA GLY A 11 9.43 49.72 30.48
C GLY A 11 9.95 48.34 30.08
N ASP A 12 10.64 48.31 28.94
CA ASP A 12 11.78 47.47 28.56
C ASP A 12 11.63 45.96 28.22
N LYS A 13 11.99 45.66 26.96
CA LYS A 13 12.53 44.38 26.46
C LYS A 13 14.01 44.26 26.90
N PRO A 14 14.59 43.06 27.17
CA PRO A 14 14.99 42.14 26.08
C PRO A 14 15.06 40.62 26.39
N LEU A 15 15.11 39.88 25.27
CA LEU A 15 15.55 38.51 24.95
C LEU A 15 15.96 37.45 26.02
N GLU A 16 15.48 36.23 25.72
CA GLU A 16 16.07 34.88 25.89
C GLU A 16 16.18 34.22 27.28
N LYS A 17 15.48 33.07 27.43
CA LYS A 17 16.04 31.69 27.36
C LYS A 17 15.25 30.71 28.24
N VAL A 18 14.88 29.56 27.65
CA VAL A 18 14.64 28.21 28.23
C VAL A 18 13.81 28.14 29.52
N THR A 19 12.68 27.43 29.48
CA THR A 19 12.28 26.47 30.52
C THR A 19 11.19 25.52 29.99
N ASP A 20 11.45 24.23 30.20
CA ASP A 20 10.57 23.06 30.15
C ASP A 20 9.10 23.30 30.54
N VAL A 21 8.18 22.64 29.82
CA VAL A 21 6.85 22.24 30.35
C VAL A 21 6.55 20.81 29.89
N PRO A 22 6.20 19.88 30.81
CA PRO A 22 6.10 18.45 30.52
C PRO A 22 4.67 17.95 30.22
N CYS A 23 4.66 16.76 29.60
CA CYS A 23 3.64 15.71 29.65
C CYS A 23 2.37 15.81 28.78
N LEU A 24 2.32 14.96 27.74
CA LEU A 24 1.17 14.07 27.55
C LEU A 24 1.60 12.75 26.90
N GLU A 25 1.73 11.74 27.76
CA GLU A 25 1.32 10.35 27.53
C GLU A 25 1.80 9.64 26.26
N ARG A 26 2.77 8.75 26.50
CA ARG A 26 2.99 7.50 25.77
C ARG A 26 1.65 6.84 25.40
N THR A 27 1.27 6.91 24.13
CA THR A 27 0.58 5.80 23.48
C THR A 27 1.62 5.09 22.62
N PRO A 28 1.95 3.81 22.86
CA PRO A 28 2.53 3.02 21.79
C PRO A 28 1.44 2.98 20.73
N ILE A 29 1.63 3.68 19.62
CA ILE A 29 0.78 3.54 18.45
C ILE A 29 0.84 2.05 18.13
N THR A 30 -0.18 1.32 18.56
CA THR A 30 -0.45 -0.03 18.10
C THR A 30 -0.74 0.20 16.63
N VAL A 31 0.32 0.14 15.81
CA VAL A 31 0.21 0.27 14.37
C VAL A 31 -0.87 -0.72 13.96
N PRO A 32 -2.01 -0.25 13.41
CA PRO A 32 -2.96 -1.18 12.85
C PRO A 32 -2.16 -2.01 11.84
N PRO A 33 -2.35 -3.33 11.76
CA PRO A 33 -1.60 -4.20 10.84
C PRO A 33 -1.59 -3.72 9.37
N GLY A 34 -2.48 -2.78 9.02
CA GLY A 34 -2.53 -2.10 7.74
C GLY A 34 -1.40 -1.10 7.47
N ASP A 35 -0.78 -0.47 8.47
CA ASP A 35 0.22 0.59 8.28
C ASP A 35 1.60 0.04 7.93
N SER A 36 1.92 -1.17 8.40
CA SER A 36 3.18 -1.82 8.05
C SER A 36 3.31 -2.04 6.54
N LEU A 37 2.23 -2.46 5.88
CA LEU A 37 2.23 -2.64 4.42
C LEU A 37 2.35 -1.31 3.65
N VAL A 38 1.78 -0.21 4.17
CA VAL A 38 1.93 1.12 3.55
C VAL A 38 3.40 1.53 3.54
N ARG A 39 4.15 1.28 4.61
CA ARG A 39 5.59 1.60 4.69
C ARG A 39 6.42 0.85 3.63
N HIS A 40 6.04 -0.38 3.29
CA HIS A 40 6.68 -1.15 2.23
C HIS A 40 6.23 -0.74 0.82
N ALA A 41 5.13 0.01 0.70
CA ALA A 41 4.55 0.45 -0.57
C ALA A 41 5.13 1.79 -1.06
N LYS A 42 6.46 1.99 -0.99
CA LYS A 42 7.11 3.25 -1.39
C LYS A 42 6.69 3.69 -2.80
N GLY A 43 5.98 4.83 -2.89
CA GLY A 43 5.44 5.37 -4.14
C GLY A 43 3.96 5.03 -4.44
N LEU A 44 3.23 4.46 -3.48
CA LEU A 44 1.76 4.48 -3.44
C LEU A 44 1.31 5.56 -2.45
N ASP A 45 0.40 6.42 -2.89
CA ASP A 45 -0.29 7.35 -1.99
C ASP A 45 -1.18 6.57 -1.00
N GLN A 46 -1.39 7.10 0.21
CA GLN A 46 -2.22 6.52 1.25
C GLN A 46 -3.66 6.28 0.77
N ASP A 47 -4.23 7.22 0.01
CA ASP A 47 -5.58 7.09 -0.54
C ASP A 47 -5.65 6.03 -1.63
N THR A 48 -4.65 6.02 -2.51
CA THR A 48 -4.51 4.99 -3.56
C THR A 48 -4.37 3.60 -2.94
N PHE A 49 -3.59 3.49 -1.86
CA PHE A 49 -3.42 2.24 -1.12
C PHE A 49 -4.72 1.76 -0.48
N LYS A 50 -5.53 2.67 0.10
CA LYS A 50 -6.83 2.34 0.66
C LYS A 50 -7.78 1.80 -0.42
N ILE A 51 -7.84 2.45 -1.58
CA ILE A 51 -8.65 2.01 -2.72
C ILE A 51 -8.20 0.63 -3.21
N CYS A 52 -6.89 0.44 -3.41
CA CYS A 52 -6.34 -0.85 -3.81
C CYS A 52 -6.64 -1.96 -2.79
N LYS A 53 -6.58 -1.65 -1.49
CA LYS A 53 -6.86 -2.59 -0.41
C LYS A 53 -8.32 -3.04 -0.39
N GLU A 54 -9.27 -2.10 -0.50
CA GLU A 54 -10.71 -2.43 -0.53
C GLU A 54 -11.05 -3.22 -1.79
N TYR A 55 -10.50 -2.84 -2.93
CA TYR A 55 -10.70 -3.55 -4.19
C TYR A 55 -10.13 -4.97 -4.20
N LEU A 56 -8.92 -5.16 -3.65
CA LEU A 56 -8.25 -6.46 -3.60
C LEU A 56 -8.68 -7.32 -2.41
N ARG A 57 -9.51 -6.78 -1.50
CA ARG A 57 -10.09 -7.50 -0.36
C ARG A 57 -10.78 -8.81 -0.76
N PRO A 58 -11.69 -8.86 -1.75
CA PRO A 58 -12.28 -10.12 -2.24
C PRO A 58 -11.26 -11.06 -2.89
N LEU A 59 -10.13 -10.52 -3.37
CA LEU A 59 -9.05 -11.28 -4.01
C LEU A 59 -7.94 -11.71 -3.05
N LYS A 60 -8.05 -11.46 -1.75
CA LYS A 60 -7.05 -11.81 -0.73
C LYS A 60 -6.61 -13.29 -0.81
N LYS A 61 -7.54 -14.19 -1.13
CA LYS A 61 -7.26 -15.62 -1.31
C LYS A 61 -6.31 -15.91 -2.49
N PHE A 62 -6.36 -15.10 -3.54
CA PHE A 62 -5.49 -15.23 -4.71
C PHE A 62 -4.16 -14.51 -4.50
N LEU A 63 -4.15 -13.38 -3.79
CA LEU A 63 -2.92 -12.72 -3.36
C LEU A 63 -2.04 -13.64 -2.52
N ARG A 64 -2.63 -14.36 -1.54
CA ARG A 64 -1.88 -15.39 -0.77
C ARG A 64 -1.34 -16.52 -1.64
N LYS A 65 -1.99 -16.83 -2.76
CA LYS A 65 -1.53 -17.85 -3.71
C LYS A 65 -0.46 -17.36 -4.68
N LEU A 66 -0.06 -16.09 -4.63
CA LEU A 66 1.15 -15.61 -5.30
C LEU A 66 2.41 -15.93 -4.48
N HIS A 67 2.30 -15.99 -3.15
CA HIS A 67 3.39 -16.30 -2.23
C HIS A 67 3.08 -17.58 -1.44
N LEU A 68 3.30 -18.75 -2.05
CA LEU A 68 3.13 -20.04 -1.36
C LEU A 68 4.41 -20.44 -0.60
N PRO A 69 4.28 -21.02 0.60
CA PRO A 69 5.41 -21.51 1.39
C PRO A 69 6.18 -22.60 0.64
N LYS A 70 7.51 -22.68 0.89
CA LYS A 70 8.52 -23.49 0.16
C LYS A 70 8.40 -25.02 0.32
N ASP A 71 7.41 -25.51 1.09
CA ASP A 71 7.17 -26.94 1.36
C ASP A 71 6.40 -27.72 0.27
N LEU A 72 5.60 -27.06 -0.56
CA LEU A 72 4.92 -27.65 -1.72
C LEU A 72 5.82 -27.92 -2.96
N PRO A 73 5.45 -28.87 -3.84
CA PRO A 73 6.15 -29.08 -5.11
C PRO A 73 6.10 -27.85 -6.02
N GLN A 74 7.24 -27.45 -6.61
CA GLN A 74 7.37 -26.29 -7.50
C GLN A 74 6.34 -26.30 -8.64
N LYS A 75 6.12 -27.47 -9.26
CA LYS A 75 5.13 -27.66 -10.34
C LYS A 75 3.70 -27.31 -9.91
N LYS A 76 3.30 -27.66 -8.67
CA LYS A 76 1.98 -27.31 -8.12
C LYS A 76 1.92 -25.82 -7.79
N ARG A 77 2.97 -25.24 -7.20
CA ARG A 77 3.03 -23.78 -6.94
C ARG A 77 2.85 -22.96 -8.20
N LEU A 78 3.62 -23.27 -9.25
CA LEU A 78 3.55 -22.57 -10.54
C LEU A 78 2.13 -22.62 -11.10
N LYS A 79 1.45 -23.77 -11.02
CA LYS A 79 0.04 -23.89 -11.45
C LYS A 79 -0.89 -22.97 -10.66
N TYR A 80 -0.79 -22.96 -9.32
CA TYR A 80 -1.63 -22.10 -8.48
C TYR A 80 -1.32 -20.61 -8.66
N MET A 81 -0.04 -20.25 -8.80
CA MET A 81 0.39 -18.89 -9.05
C MET A 81 -0.15 -18.39 -10.39
N LYS A 82 0.01 -19.17 -11.48
CA LYS A 82 -0.55 -18.84 -12.80
C LYS A 82 -2.06 -18.63 -12.74
N GLN A 83 -2.79 -19.55 -12.12
CA GLN A 83 -4.25 -19.45 -12.02
C GLN A 83 -4.68 -18.22 -11.21
N SER A 84 -3.99 -17.94 -10.11
CA SER A 84 -4.26 -16.77 -9.28
C SER A 84 -3.96 -15.47 -10.02
N LEU A 85 -2.87 -15.43 -10.79
CA LEU A 85 -2.48 -14.28 -11.57
C LEU A 85 -3.46 -13.96 -12.70
N VAL A 86 -4.01 -14.97 -13.38
CA VAL A 86 -5.06 -14.78 -14.39
C VAL A 86 -6.28 -14.13 -13.75
N VAL A 87 -6.76 -14.67 -12.62
CA VAL A 87 -7.93 -14.13 -11.91
C VAL A 87 -7.67 -12.69 -11.43
N LEU A 88 -6.51 -12.42 -10.84
CA LEU A 88 -6.13 -11.08 -10.40
C LEU A 88 -6.06 -10.10 -11.56
N GLY A 89 -5.39 -10.47 -12.65
CA GLY A 89 -5.19 -9.60 -13.80
C GLY A 89 -6.49 -9.33 -14.55
N ASP A 90 -7.37 -10.32 -14.70
CA ASP A 90 -8.69 -10.13 -15.31
C ASP A 90 -9.58 -9.23 -14.45
N HIS A 91 -9.60 -9.44 -13.12
CA HIS A 91 -10.33 -8.56 -12.23
C HIS A 91 -9.80 -7.12 -12.36
N ILE A 92 -8.48 -6.90 -12.22
CA ILE A 92 -7.85 -5.58 -12.43
C ILE A 92 -8.30 -4.95 -13.75
N ASN A 93 -8.32 -5.72 -14.85
CA ASN A 93 -8.76 -5.20 -16.14
C ASN A 93 -10.24 -4.77 -16.12
N THR A 94 -11.13 -5.57 -15.52
CA THR A 94 -12.54 -5.21 -15.33
C THR A 94 -12.68 -3.93 -14.51
N PHE A 95 -11.96 -3.78 -13.40
CA PHE A 95 -11.98 -2.54 -12.62
C PHE A 95 -11.51 -1.34 -13.42
N LEU A 96 -10.42 -1.46 -14.17
CA LEU A 96 -9.93 -0.37 -15.01
C LEU A 96 -10.94 0.03 -16.09
N GLN A 97 -11.72 -0.92 -16.61
CA GLN A 97 -12.75 -0.66 -17.62
C GLN A 97 -14.00 -0.01 -17.04
N HIS A 98 -14.41 -0.41 -15.83
CA HIS A 98 -15.68 0.03 -15.24
C HIS A 98 -15.52 1.26 -14.31
N CYS A 99 -14.39 1.38 -13.63
CA CYS A 99 -14.19 2.40 -12.59
C CYS A 99 -13.28 3.56 -13.02
N CYS A 100 -12.45 3.38 -14.06
CA CYS A 100 -11.46 4.39 -14.45
C CYS A 100 -11.76 5.00 -15.82
N ARG A 101 -11.48 6.30 -15.97
CA ARG A 101 -11.45 6.94 -17.28
C ARG A 101 -10.18 6.58 -18.03
N THR A 102 -10.20 6.70 -19.36
CA THR A 102 -9.09 6.32 -20.26
C THR A 102 -7.74 6.92 -19.87
N TRP A 103 -7.73 8.15 -19.35
CA TRP A 103 -6.52 8.85 -18.88
C TRP A 103 -6.00 8.34 -17.53
N GLU A 104 -6.87 7.79 -16.68
CA GLU A 104 -6.51 7.26 -15.36
C GLU A 104 -6.12 5.78 -15.41
N ILE A 105 -6.57 5.04 -16.43
CA ILE A 105 -6.30 3.59 -16.58
C ILE A 105 -4.81 3.28 -16.45
N ASN A 106 -3.95 4.09 -17.07
CA ASN A 106 -2.50 3.87 -17.02
C ASN A 106 -1.92 4.06 -15.61
N HIS A 107 -2.45 5.01 -14.85
CA HIS A 107 -2.05 5.27 -13.47
C HIS A 107 -2.52 4.13 -12.56
N TRP A 108 -3.82 3.84 -12.55
CA TRP A 108 -4.41 2.78 -11.72
C TRP A 108 -3.85 1.41 -12.03
N LYS A 109 -3.56 1.11 -13.30
CA LYS A 109 -2.87 -0.13 -13.68
C LYS A 109 -1.50 -0.21 -13.02
N LYS A 110 -0.70 0.85 -13.03
CA LYS A 110 0.61 0.85 -12.35
C LYS A 110 0.45 0.66 -10.84
N MET A 111 -0.51 1.34 -10.22
CA MET A 111 -0.75 1.29 -8.78
C MET A 111 -1.23 -0.09 -8.32
N LEU A 112 -2.22 -0.68 -9.00
CA LEU A 112 -2.74 -2.01 -8.69
C LEU A 112 -1.66 -3.08 -8.81
N TRP A 113 -0.91 -3.10 -9.92
CA TRP A 113 0.17 -4.08 -10.08
C TRP A 113 1.30 -3.87 -9.06
N ARG A 114 1.57 -2.64 -8.63
CA ARG A 114 2.52 -2.35 -7.55
C ARG A 114 2.00 -2.85 -6.20
N PHE A 115 0.72 -2.66 -5.91
CA PHE A 115 0.11 -3.20 -4.71
C PHE A 115 0.14 -4.73 -4.69
N VAL A 116 -0.20 -5.39 -5.81
CA VAL A 116 -0.14 -6.86 -5.93
C VAL A 116 1.29 -7.37 -5.69
N SER A 117 2.32 -6.65 -6.16
CA SER A 117 3.72 -7.04 -5.91
C SER A 117 4.12 -7.02 -4.43
N LEU A 118 3.38 -6.35 -3.54
CA LEU A 118 3.63 -6.42 -2.10
C LEU A 118 3.32 -7.80 -1.49
N PHE A 119 2.55 -8.63 -2.20
CA PHE A 119 2.15 -9.97 -1.78
C PHE A 119 2.86 -11.07 -2.55
N SER A 120 3.93 -10.73 -3.27
CA SER A 120 4.65 -11.60 -4.19
C SER A 120 6.15 -11.28 -4.10
N GLU A 121 7.01 -12.25 -4.36
CA GLU A 121 8.46 -11.99 -4.48
C GLU A 121 8.79 -11.26 -5.80
N LEU A 122 7.90 -11.37 -6.80
CA LEU A 122 8.03 -10.74 -8.11
C LEU A 122 7.65 -9.26 -8.13
N GLU A 123 8.36 -8.47 -8.92
CA GLU A 123 8.02 -7.08 -9.16
C GLU A 123 6.75 -6.90 -10.00
N ALA A 124 6.12 -5.73 -9.88
CA ALA A 124 4.95 -5.35 -10.68
C ALA A 124 5.15 -5.50 -12.20
N LYS A 125 6.38 -5.29 -12.71
CA LYS A 125 6.71 -5.47 -14.13
C LYS A 125 6.67 -6.96 -14.52
N GLU A 126 7.22 -7.81 -13.67
CA GLU A 126 7.28 -9.26 -13.88
C GLU A 126 5.90 -9.88 -13.82
N LEU A 127 5.10 -9.52 -12.81
CA LEU A 127 3.70 -9.96 -12.69
C LEU A 127 2.86 -9.58 -13.92
N ARG A 128 3.07 -8.38 -14.48
CA ARG A 128 2.40 -7.96 -15.74
C ARG A 128 2.82 -8.78 -16.94
N ARG A 129 4.13 -9.05 -17.08
CA ARG A 129 4.68 -9.89 -18.16
C ARG A 129 4.12 -11.32 -18.04
N LEU A 130 4.10 -11.84 -16.82
CA LEU A 130 3.59 -13.16 -16.49
C LEU A 130 2.09 -13.28 -16.80
N TYR A 131 1.28 -12.27 -16.43
CA TYR A 131 -0.14 -12.23 -16.78
C TYR A 131 -0.35 -12.23 -18.30
N LYS A 132 0.37 -11.38 -19.04
CA LYS A 132 0.31 -11.34 -20.51
C LYS A 132 0.67 -12.69 -21.12
N TYR A 133 1.68 -13.35 -20.58
CA TYR A 133 2.12 -14.67 -21.02
C TYR A 133 1.03 -15.73 -20.78
N THR A 134 0.47 -15.78 -19.57
CA THR A 134 -0.63 -16.71 -19.22
C THR A 134 -1.87 -16.52 -20.08
N LYS A 135 -2.20 -15.27 -20.46
CA LYS A 135 -3.35 -14.96 -21.32
C LYS A 135 -3.09 -15.25 -22.80
N SER A 136 -1.84 -15.14 -23.24
CA SER A 136 -1.44 -15.39 -24.64
C SER A 136 -1.29 -16.88 -24.98
N ASN A 137 -1.61 -17.80 -24.07
CA ASN A 137 -1.47 -19.26 -24.22
C ASN A 137 -0.08 -19.79 -24.60
N GLN A 138 0.91 -18.91 -24.70
CA GLN A 138 2.31 -19.25 -24.56
C GLN A 138 2.42 -19.76 -23.12
N ASN A 139 2.39 -21.07 -22.87
CA ASN A 139 2.56 -21.64 -21.52
C ASN A 139 3.92 -22.33 -21.35
N ALA A 140 4.66 -22.47 -22.45
CA ALA A 140 5.86 -23.30 -22.60
C ALA A 140 7.18 -22.68 -22.04
N LYS A 141 7.25 -21.36 -21.84
CA LYS A 141 8.46 -20.61 -21.43
C LYS A 141 8.44 -20.16 -19.96
N LEU A 142 7.40 -20.47 -19.19
CA LEU A 142 7.39 -20.24 -17.73
C LEU A 142 8.18 -21.25 -16.92
N LEU A 143 8.89 -22.16 -17.60
CA LEU A 143 9.80 -23.11 -16.96
C LEU A 143 11.15 -22.47 -16.54
N ILE A 144 11.36 -21.18 -16.84
CA ILE A 144 12.66 -20.50 -16.65
C ILE A 144 12.62 -19.49 -15.47
N LEU A 145 11.50 -19.36 -14.76
CA LEU A 145 11.40 -18.62 -13.49
C LEU A 145 11.35 -19.61 -12.32
#